data_AF-A0A9X5Z0T5-F1
#
_entry.id   AF-A0A9X5Z0T5-F1
#
_cell.length_a   1.000
_cell.length_b   1.000
_cell.length_c   1.000
_cell.angle_alpha   90.00
_cell.angle_beta   90.00
_cell.angle_gamma   90.00
#
_symmetry.space_group_name_H-M   'P 1'
#
loop_
_entity.id
_entity.type
_entity.pdbx_description
1 polymer ?
#
loop_
_entity_poly.entity_id
_entity_poly.type
_entity_poly.pdbx_seq_one_letter_code
_entity_poly.pdbx_strand_id
1 'polypeptide(L)' 'MTVAHPRPQQTHLSVDRTPAPGTCPACGAAELASYPVLEERGWFDVVKCQACLHSVARERGPLLGYIQLLSDTV' A
#
# COMPACT_ATOMS: atom_id res chain seq x y z
N MET A 1 1.42 33.24 -12.23
CA MET A 1 1.85 31.89 -12.64
C MET A 1 0.63 31.00 -12.56
N THR A 2 0.18 30.44 -13.68
CA THR A 2 -1.02 29.59 -13.71
C THR A 2 -0.59 28.16 -13.43
N VAL A 3 -1.07 27.57 -12.33
CA VAL A 3 -0.86 26.14 -12.06
C VAL A 3 -1.84 25.35 -12.92
N ALA A 4 -1.32 24.49 -13.80
CA ALA A 4 -2.13 23.64 -14.66
C ALA A 4 -2.32 22.27 -13.98
N HIS A 5 -3.58 21.82 -13.87
CA HIS A 5 -3.96 20.51 -13.33
C HIS A 5 -4.62 19.67 -14.43
N PRO A 6 -3.85 19.14 -15.40
CA PRO A 6 -4.41 18.35 -16.49
C PRO A 6 -5.07 17.07 -15.96
N ARG A 7 -6.10 16.61 -16.65
CA ARG A 7 -6.81 15.38 -16.29
C ARG A 7 -5.86 14.17 -16.40
N PRO A 8 -5.83 13.27 -15.40
CA PRO A 8 -5.13 11.99 -15.50
C PRO A 8 -5.61 11.18 -16.71
N GLN A 9 -4.67 10.54 -17.41
CA GLN A 9 -4.94 9.76 -18.63
C GLN A 9 -5.14 8.28 -18.35
N GLN A 10 -4.61 7.77 -17.23
CA GLN A 10 -4.83 6.38 -16.82
C GLN A 10 -6.29 6.13 -16.46
N THR A 11 -6.84 5.02 -16.94
CA THR A 11 -8.22 4.59 -16.64
C THR A 11 -8.35 3.94 -15.26
N HIS A 12 -7.24 3.53 -14.65
CA HIS A 12 -7.22 2.81 -13.38
C HIS A 12 -6.24 3.43 -12.40
N LEU A 13 -6.61 3.37 -11.13
CA LEU A 13 -5.68 3.59 -10.02
C LEU A 13 -4.90 2.29 -9.78
N SER A 14 -3.58 2.40 -9.74
CA SER A 14 -2.68 1.29 -9.40
C SER A 14 -1.88 1.64 -8.15
N VAL A 15 -1.43 0.60 -7.46
CA VAL A 15 -0.47 0.70 -6.36
C VAL A 15 0.73 -0.16 -6.71
N ASP A 16 1.92 0.41 -6.58
CA ASP A 16 3.15 -0.35 -6.73
C ASP A 16 3.33 -1.28 -5.53
N ARG A 17 3.68 -2.53 -5.81
CA ARG A 17 3.90 -3.56 -4.79
C ARG A 17 5.36 -3.93 -4.78
N THR A 18 6.00 -3.72 -3.63
CA THR A 18 7.42 -4.04 -3.46
C THR A 18 7.55 -5.49 -3.00
N PRO A 19 8.28 -6.37 -3.72
CA PRO A 19 8.50 -7.74 -3.28
C PRO A 19 9.06 -7.79 -1.86
N ALA A 20 8.54 -8.69 -1.04
CA ALA A 20 8.97 -8.90 0.34
C ALA A 20 9.55 -10.31 0.50
N PRO A 21 10.60 -10.50 1.30
CA PRO A 21 11.16 -11.82 1.54
C PRO A 21 10.25 -12.67 2.44
N GLY A 22 10.39 -14.00 2.35
CA GLY A 22 9.74 -14.96 3.25
C GLY A 22 8.80 -15.93 2.54
N THR A 23 7.98 -16.61 3.33
CA THR A 23 7.01 -17.61 2.85
C THR A 23 5.68 -17.39 3.56
N CYS A 24 4.59 -17.48 2.82
CA CYS A 24 3.25 -17.34 3.37
C CYS A 24 2.96 -18.47 4.37
N PRO A 25 2.62 -18.17 5.63
CA PRO A 25 2.32 -19.20 6.63
C PRO A 25 0.99 -19.93 6.37
N ALA A 26 0.13 -19.37 5.52
CA ALA A 26 -1.18 -19.95 5.20
C ALA A 26 -1.14 -20.92 4.00
N CYS A 27 -0.38 -20.62 2.94
CA CYS A 27 -0.37 -21.42 1.71
C CYS A 27 1.02 -21.91 1.27
N GLY A 28 2.10 -21.50 1.94
CA GLY A 28 3.46 -21.91 1.59
C GLY A 28 4.08 -21.21 0.38
N ALA A 29 3.38 -20.29 -0.29
CA ALA A 29 3.95 -19.55 -1.43
C ALA A 29 4.99 -18.50 -0.97
N ALA A 30 6.05 -18.31 -1.78
CA ALA A 30 7.10 -17.31 -1.53
C ALA A 30 6.79 -15.93 -2.14
N GLU A 31 5.65 -15.78 -2.81
CA GLU A 31 5.22 -14.53 -3.45
C GLU A 31 4.59 -13.60 -2.41
N LEU A 32 5.42 -12.91 -1.64
CA LEU A 32 4.99 -11.86 -0.72
C LEU A 32 5.29 -10.48 -1.32
N ALA A 33 4.41 -9.52 -1.07
CA ALA A 33 4.67 -8.13 -1.42
C ALA A 33 4.15 -7.18 -0.33
N SER A 34 4.87 -6.07 -0.19
CA SER A 34 4.55 -4.95 0.68
C SER A 34 3.93 -3.80 -0.10
N TYR A 35 2.84 -3.24 0.42
CA TYR A 35 2.11 -2.11 -0.18
C TYR A 35 1.08 -1.55 0.80
N PRO A 36 0.65 -0.30 0.63
CA PRO A 36 -0.42 0.27 1.44
C PRO A 36 -1.79 -0.21 0.97
N VAL A 37 -2.70 -0.38 1.93
CA VAL A 37 -4.10 -0.75 1.71
C VAL A 37 -4.99 0.16 2.55
N LEU A 38 -6.10 0.61 1.96
CA LEU A 38 -7.19 1.27 2.69
C LEU A 38 -8.19 0.22 3.17
N GLU A 39 -8.48 0.22 4.46
CA GLU A 39 -9.50 -0.61 5.08
C GLU A 39 -10.43 0.24 5.96
N GLU A 40 -11.46 -0.37 6.56
CA GLU A 40 -12.42 0.33 7.43
C GLU A 40 -11.74 1.13 8.55
N ARG A 41 -10.64 0.61 9.11
CA ARG A 41 -9.88 1.23 10.21
C ARG A 41 -8.84 2.26 9.73
N GLY A 42 -8.87 2.62 8.45
CA GLY A 42 -7.93 3.55 7.82
C GLY A 42 -6.84 2.85 7.01
N TRP A 43 -5.75 3.57 6.78
CA TRP A 43 -4.61 3.09 6.00
C TRP A 43 -3.71 2.14 6.80
N PHE A 44 -3.20 1.13 6.11
CA PHE A 44 -2.23 0.19 6.64
C PHE A 44 -1.15 -0.09 5.61
N ASP A 45 0.09 -0.18 6.08
CA ASP A 45 1.17 -0.81 5.33
C ASP A 45 1.15 -2.31 5.64
N VAL A 46 0.95 -3.12 4.60
CA VAL A 46 0.78 -4.57 4.76
C VAL A 46 1.86 -5.33 4.03
N VAL A 47 2.18 -6.51 4.53
CA VAL A 47 2.86 -7.56 3.76
C VAL A 47 1.83 -8.65 3.49
N LYS A 48 1.49 -8.87 2.22
CA LYS A 48 0.48 -9.86 1.80
C LYS A 48 1.04 -10.86 0.82
N CYS A 49 0.56 -12.10 0.95
CA CYS A 49 0.78 -13.11 -0.07
C CYS A 49 0.00 -12.78 -1.34
N GLN A 50 0.68 -12.79 -2.47
CA GLN A 50 0.09 -12.48 -3.76
C GLN A 50 -0.72 -13.66 -4.33
N ALA A 51 -0.50 -14.88 -3.82
CA ALA A 51 -1.25 -16.06 -4.23
C ALA A 51 -2.58 -16.24 -3.48
N CYS A 52 -2.61 -16.03 -2.15
CA CYS A 52 -3.79 -16.31 -1.31
C CYS A 52 -4.33 -15.11 -0.51
N LEU A 53 -3.71 -13.93 -0.63
CA LEU A 53 -4.10 -12.67 0.03
C LEU A 53 -4.01 -12.66 1.57
N HIS A 54 -3.45 -13.71 2.18
CA HIS A 54 -3.15 -13.74 3.61
C HIS A 54 -2.19 -12.60 3.98
N SER A 55 -2.49 -11.91 5.09
CA SER A 55 -1.66 -10.79 5.58
C SER A 55 -0.66 -11.33 6.59
N VAL A 56 0.61 -11.28 6.24
CA VAL A 56 1.74 -11.72 7.08
C VAL A 56 2.05 -10.65 8.14
N ALA A 57 1.99 -9.38 7.76
CA ALA A 57 2.20 -8.24 8.66
C ALA A 57 1.25 -7.10 8.30
N ARG A 58 0.90 -6.28 9.29
CA ARG A 58 0.04 -5.11 9.16
C ARG A 58 0.45 -4.04 10.15
N GLU A 59 0.87 -2.89 9.64
CA GLU A 59 1.23 -1.72 10.43
C GLU A 59 0.31 -0.56 10.08
N ARG A 60 -0.06 0.26 11.06
CA ARG A 60 -0.99 1.37 10.81
C ARG A 60 -0.26 2.45 10.05
N GLY A 61 -0.76 2.77 8.86
CA GLY A 61 -0.19 3.79 8.00
C GLY A 61 -0.63 5.21 8.41
N PRO A 62 -0.18 6.22 7.66
CA PRO A 62 -0.58 7.61 7.89
C PRO A 62 -2.08 7.82 7.74
N LEU A 63 -2.66 8.76 8.50
CA LEU A 63 -4.10 9.04 8.49
C LEU A 63 -4.64 9.36 7.09
N LEU A 64 -3.85 10.04 6.28
CA LEU A 64 -4.21 10.47 4.92
C LEU A 64 -3.52 9.64 3.83
N GLY A 65 -3.01 8.46 4.17
CA GLY A 65 -2.38 7.54 3.23
C GLY A 65 -1.14 8.16 2.59
N TYR A 66 -1.19 8.37 1.27
CA TYR A 66 -0.09 8.96 0.50
C TYR A 66 0.09 10.47 0.68
N ILE A 67 -0.84 11.15 1.36
CA ILE A 67 -0.68 12.56 1.70
C ILE A 67 0.08 12.64 3.02
N GLN A 68 1.33 13.10 2.95
CA GLN A 68 2.13 13.40 4.13
C GLN A 68 1.97 14.89 4.47
N LEU A 69 1.46 15.21 5.66
CA LEU A 69 1.36 16.60 6.09
C LEU A 69 2.74 17.09 6.54
N LEU A 70 3.02 18.38 6.35
CA LEU A 70 4.23 18.98 6.91
C LEU A 70 4.30 18.84 8.43
N SER A 71 3.15 18.85 9.10
CA SER A 71 3.04 18.60 10.55
C SER A 71 3.47 17.19 10.96
N ASP A 72 3.47 16.23 10.03
CA ASP A 72 3.87 14.84 10.31
C ASP A 72 5.40 14.65 10.19
N THR A 73 6.13 15.70 9.74
CA THR A 73 7.60 15.66 9.52
C THR A 73 8.43 16.26 10.66
N VAL A 74 7.79 16.77 11.70
CA VAL A 74 8.43 17.41 12.87
C VAL A 74 8.38 16.53 14.11
#